data_AF-A0A1M6SQ71-F1
#
_entry.id   AF-A0A1M6SQ71-F1
#
_cell.length_a   1.000
_cell.length_b   1.000
_cell.length_c   1.000
_cell.angle_alpha   90.00
_cell.angle_beta   90.00
_cell.angle_gamma   90.00
#
_symmetry.space_group_name_H-M   'P 1'
#
loop_
_entity.id
_entity.type
_entity.pdbx_description
1 polymer ?
#
loop_
_entity_poly.entity_id
_entity_poly.type
_entity_poly.pdbx_seq_one_letter_code
_entity_poly.pdbx_strand_id
1 'polypeptide(L)'
;MATSFSQSIETSHERREEQLKAECSKEGIEFINIQNISLREVGSSKAALGSALTSLVGGNAAYDFLQIYTLRQGSQVQYYYQPFSGITPLPGQHFKVIPVSLKNPIQYRIKKKQTFTESLYQTFINRIPFFIGKKIRVCEWLCVDKAEQIKLKSLKLPFLREISHVWQNGLTKIELDWTFQANAIAEGYSLVSMQTGRYGALGERAGLKQFKDICTFISQHGEHYSGDSSNNVMISNTYLGYLFKNKFLSDEQENKDTGVPVWKPQNVVKSIITNLIQFENHKKVYLVQNIDEKKMKNLKICSLDKNNIDKSEVIAAAAMDTFGNMKNAAVFTKDKLYISDLNYELSLNLSEIQANKGLKGLTDSSLELVLSNGEVSKIEVTLIGEFMNDFMNEICNIN
;
A
#
# COMPACT_ATOMS: atom_id res chain seq x y z
N MET A 1 28.48 -14.74 23.31
CA MET A 1 27.16 -14.91 22.66
C MET A 1 26.63 -13.60 22.07
N ALA A 2 26.67 -12.46 22.76
CA ALA A 2 26.25 -11.17 22.17
C ALA A 2 27.17 -10.68 21.03
N THR A 3 28.48 -10.89 21.14
CA THR A 3 29.48 -10.57 20.11
C THR A 3 29.38 -11.44 18.86
N SER A 4 29.09 -12.74 19.02
CA SER A 4 28.90 -13.65 17.88
C SER A 4 27.59 -13.40 17.11
N PHE A 5 26.56 -12.87 17.79
CA PHE A 5 25.27 -12.54 17.18
C PHE A 5 25.28 -11.20 16.45
N SER A 6 26.00 -10.20 16.97
CA SER A 6 26.23 -8.93 16.26
C SER A 6 27.04 -9.16 14.98
N GLN A 7 28.10 -9.96 15.06
CA GLN A 7 28.93 -10.31 13.90
C GLN A 7 28.13 -11.02 12.79
N SER A 8 27.20 -11.91 13.14
CA SER A 8 26.36 -12.61 12.13
C SER A 8 25.29 -11.72 11.49
N ILE A 9 24.84 -10.67 12.18
CA ILE A 9 23.94 -9.64 11.63
C ILE A 9 24.67 -8.82 10.58
N GLU A 10 25.84 -8.28 10.92
CA GLU A 10 26.67 -7.49 10.01
C GLU A 10 26.98 -8.28 8.73
N THR A 11 27.36 -9.56 8.89
CA THR A 11 27.67 -10.43 7.74
C THR A 11 26.45 -10.66 6.82
N SER A 12 25.22 -10.72 7.36
CA SER A 12 24.01 -10.91 6.54
C SER A 12 23.67 -9.64 5.74
N HIS A 13 23.81 -8.48 6.38
CA HIS A 13 23.58 -7.17 5.77
C HIS A 13 24.59 -6.90 4.66
N GLU A 14 25.88 -7.17 4.92
CA GLU A 14 26.96 -7.08 3.93
C GLU A 14 26.73 -8.04 2.76
N ARG A 15 26.34 -9.29 3.01
CA ARG A 15 26.04 -10.25 1.94
C ARG A 15 24.92 -9.75 1.04
N ARG A 16 23.92 -9.07 1.61
CA ARG A 16 22.82 -8.50 0.82
C ARG A 16 23.29 -7.33 -0.03
N GLU A 17 24.16 -6.48 0.52
CA GLU A 17 24.82 -5.41 -0.22
C GLU A 17 25.65 -5.94 -1.39
N GLU A 18 26.47 -6.98 -1.17
CA GLU A 18 27.26 -7.63 -2.22
C GLU A 18 26.39 -8.21 -3.33
N GLN A 19 25.29 -8.89 -2.97
CA GLN A 19 24.32 -9.41 -3.93
C GLN A 19 23.73 -8.28 -4.79
N LEU A 20 23.37 -7.16 -4.17
CA LEU A 20 22.83 -6.01 -4.89
C LEU A 20 23.88 -5.37 -5.79
N LYS A 21 25.12 -5.20 -5.32
CA LYS A 21 26.25 -4.70 -6.14
C LYS A 21 26.50 -5.60 -7.35
N ALA A 22 26.41 -6.91 -7.18
CA ALA A 22 26.53 -7.87 -8.28
C ALA A 22 25.36 -7.77 -9.29
N GLU A 23 24.13 -7.57 -8.82
CA GLU A 23 22.99 -7.29 -9.72
C GLU A 23 23.16 -5.94 -10.44
N CYS A 24 23.62 -4.90 -9.75
CA CYS A 24 23.91 -3.58 -10.33
C CYS A 24 24.94 -3.67 -11.46
N SER A 25 26.07 -4.35 -11.21
CA SER A 25 27.13 -4.56 -12.20
C SER A 25 26.62 -5.27 -13.45
N LYS A 26 25.79 -6.31 -13.30
CA LYS A 26 25.20 -7.05 -14.44
C LYS A 26 24.26 -6.20 -15.27
N GLU A 27 23.52 -5.29 -14.64
CA GLU A 27 22.49 -4.50 -15.30
C GLU A 27 22.99 -3.13 -15.80
N GLY A 28 24.27 -2.81 -15.57
CA GLY A 28 24.85 -1.50 -15.90
C GLY A 28 24.26 -0.37 -15.06
N ILE A 29 23.97 -0.65 -13.79
CA ILE A 29 23.44 0.31 -12.81
C ILE A 29 24.57 0.67 -11.85
N GLU A 30 24.76 1.96 -11.60
CA GLU A 30 25.72 2.48 -10.64
C GLU A 30 25.14 2.35 -9.22
N PHE A 31 25.93 1.77 -8.31
CA PHE A 31 25.63 1.77 -6.87
C PHE A 31 26.22 3.05 -6.27
N ILE A 32 25.38 3.98 -5.79
CA ILE A 32 25.84 5.27 -5.25
C ILE A 32 26.15 5.15 -3.76
N ASN A 33 25.16 4.71 -2.98
CA ASN A 33 25.24 4.74 -1.52
C ASN A 33 24.26 3.73 -0.88
N ILE A 34 24.55 3.35 0.36
CA ILE A 34 23.67 2.62 1.27
C ILE A 34 23.52 3.40 2.57
N GLN A 35 22.27 3.67 2.97
CA GLN A 35 21.94 4.23 4.27
C GLN A 35 21.36 3.14 5.17
N ASN A 36 21.96 2.95 6.33
CA ASN A 36 21.56 1.97 7.33
C ASN A 36 20.75 2.66 8.44
N ILE A 37 19.54 2.18 8.73
CA ILE A 37 18.65 2.74 9.74
C ILE A 37 18.26 1.65 10.74
N SER A 38 18.61 1.84 12.02
CA SER A 38 18.11 1.04 13.13
C SER A 38 16.69 1.48 13.50
N LEU A 39 15.72 0.58 13.41
CA LEU A 39 14.32 0.89 13.70
C LEU A 39 13.97 0.69 15.19
N ARG A 40 14.84 0.02 15.98
CA ARG A 40 14.61 -0.20 17.42
C ARG A 40 14.77 1.06 18.27
N GLU A 41 15.55 2.03 17.80
CA GLU A 41 15.95 3.24 18.54
C GLU A 41 15.09 4.47 18.26
N VAL A 42 14.15 4.40 17.31
CA VAL A 42 13.24 5.51 17.00
C VAL A 42 12.11 5.54 18.04
N GLY A 43 12.43 6.03 19.24
CA GLY A 43 11.58 6.00 20.45
C GLY A 43 10.26 6.78 20.35
N SER A 44 10.14 7.72 19.41
CA SER A 44 8.92 8.53 19.19
C SER A 44 8.03 8.03 18.04
N SER A 45 8.50 7.08 17.23
CA SER A 45 7.79 6.61 16.03
C SER A 45 7.24 5.18 16.16
N LYS A 46 7.52 4.47 17.26
CA LYS A 46 7.09 3.07 17.47
C LYS A 46 5.58 2.82 17.37
N ALA A 47 4.73 3.81 17.67
CA ALA A 47 3.27 3.65 17.62
C ALA A 47 2.75 3.64 16.16
N ALA A 48 3.12 4.64 15.35
CA ALA A 48 2.79 4.71 13.93
C ALA A 48 3.54 3.65 13.09
N LEU A 49 4.81 3.40 13.43
CA LEU A 49 5.62 2.37 12.80
C LEU A 49 5.07 0.97 13.11
N GLY A 50 4.65 0.68 14.34
CA GLY A 50 4.25 -0.67 14.75
C GLY A 50 3.06 -1.27 13.97
N SER A 51 2.06 -0.46 13.60
CA SER A 51 0.88 -0.92 12.84
C SER A 51 1.11 -0.98 11.33
N ALA A 52 1.86 -0.02 10.76
CA ALA A 52 2.23 -0.02 9.35
C ALA A 52 3.18 -1.17 8.98
N LEU A 53 3.98 -1.58 9.96
CA LEU A 53 4.95 -2.66 9.82
C LEU A 53 4.29 -4.05 9.92
N THR A 54 3.30 -4.24 10.80
CA THR A 54 2.62 -5.54 10.97
C THR A 54 1.71 -5.92 9.80
N SER A 55 1.28 -4.96 8.97
CA SER A 55 0.35 -5.21 7.85
C SER A 55 1.04 -5.68 6.55
N LEU A 56 2.32 -5.37 6.33
CA LEU A 56 3.06 -5.72 5.10
C LEU A 56 3.52 -7.19 5.02
N VAL A 57 3.61 -7.85 6.16
CA VAL A 57 3.97 -9.25 6.29
C VAL A 57 2.85 -9.83 7.13
N GLY A 58 1.95 -10.63 6.57
CA GLY A 58 0.81 -11.21 7.30
C GLY A 58 1.24 -12.09 8.49
N GLY A 59 1.73 -11.48 9.56
CA GLY A 59 2.41 -12.10 10.70
C GLY A 59 3.29 -11.09 11.45
N ASN A 60 3.51 -11.35 12.75
CA ASN A 60 4.21 -10.53 13.74
C ASN A 60 5.72 -10.26 13.47
N ALA A 61 6.17 -10.15 12.22
CA ALA A 61 7.56 -9.87 11.89
C ALA A 61 7.89 -8.40 12.21
N ALA A 62 8.57 -8.17 13.33
CA ALA A 62 9.06 -6.85 13.70
C ALA A 62 10.30 -6.51 12.87
N TYR A 63 10.23 -5.42 12.10
CA TYR A 63 11.41 -4.86 11.46
C TYR A 63 12.28 -4.18 12.50
N ASP A 64 13.56 -4.54 12.54
CA ASP A 64 14.53 -3.89 13.42
C ASP A 64 15.59 -3.09 12.66
N PHE A 65 15.72 -3.31 11.36
CA PHE A 65 16.73 -2.65 10.54
C PHE A 65 16.26 -2.44 9.10
N LEU A 66 16.67 -1.33 8.49
CA LEU A 66 16.36 -0.97 7.11
C LEU A 66 17.63 -0.48 6.39
N GLN A 67 17.89 -1.05 5.23
CA GLN A 67 18.90 -0.54 4.30
C GLN A 67 18.22 0.19 3.14
N ILE A 68 18.63 1.43 2.89
CA ILE A 68 18.15 2.24 1.75
C ILE A 68 19.31 2.38 0.77
N TYR A 69 19.18 1.72 -0.36
CA TYR A 69 20.15 1.76 -1.43
C TYR A 69 19.77 2.84 -2.44
N THR A 70 20.72 3.72 -2.76
CA THR A 70 20.58 4.72 -3.82
C THR A 70 21.37 4.24 -5.02
N LEU A 71 20.68 4.08 -6.15
CA LEU A 71 21.23 3.51 -7.38
C LEU A 71 20.99 4.49 -8.54
N ARG A 72 21.82 4.44 -9.57
CA ARG A 72 21.69 5.33 -10.74
C ARG A 72 21.83 4.57 -12.05
N GLN A 73 20.98 4.90 -13.01
CA GLN A 73 21.06 4.41 -14.38
C GLN A 73 21.02 5.62 -15.33
N GLY A 74 22.17 5.96 -15.92
CA GLY A 74 22.32 7.22 -16.66
C GLY A 74 22.11 8.42 -15.74
N SER A 75 21.19 9.32 -16.09
CA SER A 75 20.80 10.46 -15.23
C SER A 75 19.71 10.14 -14.21
N GLN A 76 19.11 8.94 -14.28
CA GLN A 76 17.95 8.60 -13.45
C GLN A 76 18.37 7.91 -12.16
N VAL A 77 17.91 8.45 -11.04
CA VAL A 77 18.08 7.85 -9.70
C VAL A 77 16.92 6.91 -9.40
N GLN A 78 17.22 5.80 -8.75
CA GLN A 78 16.25 4.86 -8.20
C GLN A 78 16.67 4.44 -6.79
N TYR A 79 15.69 4.04 -5.99
CA TYR A 79 15.92 3.63 -4.62
C TYR A 79 15.45 2.20 -4.40
N TYR A 80 16.19 1.45 -3.60
CA TYR A 80 15.80 0.12 -3.16
C TYR A 80 15.81 0.06 -1.63
N TYR A 81 14.68 -0.29 -1.05
CA TYR A 81 14.48 -0.37 0.40
C TYR A 81 14.46 -1.83 0.79
N GLN A 82 15.42 -2.26 1.62
CA GLN A 82 15.55 -3.63 2.09
C GLN A 82 15.34 -3.68 3.61
N PRO A 83 14.16 -4.12 4.07
CA PRO A 83 13.93 -4.36 5.48
C PRO A 83 14.58 -5.67 5.98
N PHE A 84 14.87 -5.72 7.28
CA PHE A 84 15.35 -6.89 7.99
C PHE A 84 14.62 -7.10 9.33
N SER A 85 14.57 -8.37 9.73
CA SER A 85 14.26 -8.81 11.10
C SER A 85 15.47 -9.63 11.60
N GLY A 86 16.36 -8.99 12.34
CA GLY A 86 17.66 -9.52 12.72
C GLY A 86 18.52 -9.80 11.48
N ILE A 87 18.89 -11.07 11.29
CA ILE A 87 19.68 -11.51 10.13
C ILE A 87 18.83 -11.79 8.89
N THR A 88 17.51 -11.80 9.01
CA THR A 88 16.58 -12.28 7.98
C THR A 88 16.15 -11.10 7.10
N PRO A 89 16.52 -11.06 5.80
CA PRO A 89 15.95 -10.09 4.88
C PRO A 89 14.45 -10.40 4.68
N LEU A 90 13.66 -9.34 4.75
CA LEU A 90 12.23 -9.32 4.48
C LEU A 90 11.97 -8.79 3.04
N PRO A 91 10.73 -8.83 2.52
CA PRO A 91 10.46 -8.29 1.20
C PRO A 91 10.84 -6.81 1.11
N GLY A 92 11.76 -6.47 0.21
CA GLY A 92 12.11 -5.11 -0.13
C GLY A 92 11.21 -4.49 -1.19
N GLN A 93 11.45 -3.20 -1.48
CA GLN A 93 10.69 -2.46 -2.48
C GLN A 93 11.59 -1.52 -3.26
N HIS A 94 11.47 -1.55 -4.59
CA HIS A 94 12.10 -0.60 -5.50
C HIS A 94 11.19 0.60 -5.74
N PHE A 95 11.79 1.76 -5.97
CA PHE A 95 11.13 3.01 -6.32
C PHE A 95 11.94 3.76 -7.38
N LYS A 96 11.26 4.28 -8.39
CA LYS A 96 11.85 5.14 -9.42
C LYS A 96 10.81 6.11 -9.95
N VAL A 97 11.18 7.39 -10.04
CA VAL A 97 10.40 8.38 -10.76
C VAL A 97 10.88 8.41 -12.21
N ILE A 98 9.95 8.30 -13.15
CA ILE A 98 10.24 8.29 -14.59
C ILE A 98 9.52 9.45 -15.30
N PRO A 99 10.11 10.02 -16.37
CA PRO A 99 9.60 11.20 -17.07
C PRO A 99 8.52 10.84 -18.10
N VAL A 100 7.48 10.12 -17.64
CA VAL A 100 6.23 9.90 -18.36
C VAL A 100 5.08 9.95 -17.37
N SER A 101 3.88 10.31 -17.81
CA SER A 101 2.69 10.28 -16.95
C SER A 101 1.76 9.14 -17.37
N LEU A 102 1.27 8.36 -16.41
CA LEU A 102 0.19 7.42 -16.67
C LEU A 102 -1.16 8.12 -16.53
N LYS A 103 -2.08 7.86 -17.48
CA LYS A 103 -3.45 8.39 -17.40
C LYS A 103 -4.16 7.89 -16.14
N ASN A 104 -4.01 6.60 -15.87
CA ASN A 104 -4.63 5.93 -14.74
C ASN A 104 -3.56 5.14 -13.97
N PRO A 105 -3.71 4.99 -12.65
CA PRO A 105 -2.82 4.14 -11.88
C PRO A 105 -3.00 2.68 -12.32
N ILE A 106 -1.88 1.96 -12.38
CA ILE A 106 -1.88 0.54 -12.73
C ILE A 106 -1.21 -0.26 -11.62
N GLN A 107 -1.76 -1.44 -11.34
CA GLN A 107 -1.19 -2.39 -10.40
C GLN A 107 -1.26 -3.78 -10.99
N TYR A 108 -0.20 -4.55 -10.78
CA TYR A 108 -0.17 -5.97 -11.05
C TYR A 108 -0.19 -6.72 -9.72
N ARG A 109 -1.30 -7.44 -9.47
CA ARG A 109 -1.54 -8.13 -8.19
C ARG A 109 -1.91 -9.59 -8.33
N ILE A 110 -1.88 -10.33 -7.22
CA ILE A 110 -2.53 -11.63 -7.17
C ILE A 110 -4.04 -11.42 -7.13
N LYS A 111 -4.74 -12.05 -8.06
CA LYS A 111 -6.18 -12.22 -7.94
C LYS A 111 -6.46 -13.28 -6.87
N LYS A 112 -6.91 -12.86 -5.69
CA LYS A 112 -7.55 -13.76 -4.72
C LYS A 112 -8.84 -14.27 -5.39
N LYS A 113 -8.79 -15.48 -5.97
CA LYS A 113 -9.96 -16.08 -6.63
C LYS A 113 -10.93 -16.56 -5.55
N GLN A 114 -11.78 -15.67 -5.02
CA GLN A 114 -12.99 -16.12 -4.30
C GLN A 114 -13.84 -16.91 -5.30
N THR A 115 -13.66 -18.21 -5.33
CA THR A 115 -14.55 -19.11 -6.07
C THR A 115 -15.05 -20.15 -5.10
N PHE A 116 -16.33 -20.50 -5.19
CA PHE A 116 -16.98 -21.59 -4.45
C PHE A 116 -16.17 -22.90 -4.53
N THR A 117 -15.39 -23.07 -5.60
CA THR A 117 -14.41 -24.14 -5.79
C THR A 117 -13.19 -24.08 -4.88
N GLU A 118 -12.74 -22.94 -4.32
CA GLU A 118 -11.61 -22.93 -3.37
C GLU A 118 -11.93 -23.63 -2.06
N SER A 119 -13.19 -23.57 -1.59
CA SER A 119 -13.66 -24.36 -0.44
C SER A 119 -13.55 -25.86 -0.74
N LEU A 120 -14.12 -26.30 -1.86
CA LEU A 120 -14.06 -27.71 -2.27
C LEU A 120 -12.62 -28.16 -2.60
N TYR A 121 -11.82 -27.32 -3.26
CA TYR A 121 -10.45 -27.61 -3.63
C TYR A 121 -9.54 -27.71 -2.40
N GLN A 122 -9.71 -26.84 -1.40
CA GLN A 122 -9.04 -26.96 -0.09
C GLN A 122 -9.46 -28.25 0.63
N THR A 123 -10.75 -28.59 0.64
CA THR A 123 -11.25 -29.82 1.28
C THR A 123 -10.77 -31.10 0.58
N PHE A 124 -10.69 -31.11 -0.75
CA PHE A 124 -10.27 -32.29 -1.53
C PHE A 124 -8.76 -32.45 -1.61
N ILE A 125 -7.99 -31.36 -1.81
CA ILE A 125 -6.52 -31.45 -1.94
C ILE A 125 -5.85 -31.71 -0.59
N ASN A 126 -6.36 -31.20 0.52
CA ASN A 126 -5.81 -31.51 1.85
C ASN A 126 -6.03 -32.99 2.25
N ARG A 127 -6.82 -33.77 1.50
CA ARG A 127 -7.03 -35.22 1.70
C ARG A 127 -6.13 -36.12 0.84
N ILE A 128 -5.38 -35.56 -0.11
CA ILE A 128 -4.46 -36.35 -0.95
C ILE A 128 -3.04 -36.12 -0.42
N PRO A 129 -2.48 -37.04 0.39
CA PRO A 129 -1.07 -36.97 0.72
C PRO A 129 -0.27 -37.06 -0.60
N PHE A 130 0.79 -36.25 -0.73
CA PHE A 130 1.70 -36.15 -1.89
C PHE A 130 1.30 -35.24 -3.06
N PHE A 131 0.12 -34.60 -3.09
CA PHE A 131 -0.17 -33.63 -4.15
C PHE A 131 0.41 -32.23 -3.82
N ILE A 132 1.65 -31.97 -4.25
CA ILE A 132 2.23 -30.62 -4.28
C ILE A 132 1.63 -29.87 -5.47
N GLY A 133 0.33 -29.59 -5.39
CA GLY A 133 -0.34 -28.76 -6.38
C GLY A 133 0.29 -27.37 -6.36
N LYS A 134 0.99 -26.98 -7.44
CA LYS A 134 1.36 -25.58 -7.66
C LYS A 134 0.06 -24.78 -7.63
N LYS A 135 -0.21 -24.04 -6.55
CA LYS A 135 -1.30 -23.05 -6.52
C LYS A 135 -1.05 -22.12 -7.70
N ILE A 136 -1.82 -22.28 -8.78
CA ILE A 136 -1.75 -21.39 -9.93
C ILE A 136 -2.38 -20.08 -9.47
N ARG A 137 -1.54 -19.18 -8.98
CA ARG A 137 -1.95 -17.84 -8.62
C ARG A 137 -2.20 -17.08 -9.92
N VAL A 138 -3.46 -16.74 -10.18
CA VAL A 138 -3.82 -15.91 -11.31
C VAL A 138 -3.48 -14.49 -10.94
N CYS A 139 -2.66 -13.83 -11.74
CA CYS A 139 -2.38 -12.43 -11.56
C CYS A 139 -3.37 -11.60 -12.38
N GLU A 140 -3.67 -10.38 -11.94
CA GLU A 140 -4.49 -9.46 -12.72
C GLU A 140 -3.91 -8.05 -12.70
N TRP A 141 -4.08 -7.38 -13.84
CA TRP A 141 -3.97 -5.94 -13.92
C TRP A 141 -5.17 -5.30 -13.28
N LEU A 142 -4.90 -4.33 -12.43
CA LEU A 142 -5.85 -3.37 -11.91
C LEU A 142 -5.56 -2.02 -12.55
N CYS A 143 -6.59 -1.44 -13.15
CA CYS A 143 -6.59 -0.08 -13.67
C CYS A 143 -8.01 0.46 -13.48
N VAL A 144 -8.12 1.76 -13.15
CA VAL A 144 -9.41 2.42 -12.93
C VAL A 144 -10.25 2.39 -14.20
N ASP A 145 -9.62 2.57 -15.35
CA ASP A 145 -10.27 2.48 -16.65
C ASP A 145 -10.33 1.02 -17.14
N LYS A 146 -11.54 0.53 -17.40
CA LYS A 146 -11.77 -0.84 -17.91
C LYS A 146 -11.16 -1.03 -19.30
N ALA A 147 -11.19 -0.01 -20.15
CA ALA A 147 -10.65 -0.13 -21.50
C ALA A 147 -9.12 -0.27 -21.44
N GLU A 148 -8.47 0.56 -20.63
CA GLU A 148 -7.04 0.43 -20.33
C GLU A 148 -6.71 -0.90 -19.65
N GLN A 149 -7.52 -1.38 -18.69
CA GLN A 149 -7.32 -2.69 -18.07
C GLN A 149 -7.34 -3.83 -19.10
N ILE A 150 -8.27 -3.80 -20.07
CA ILE A 150 -8.35 -4.79 -21.16
C ILE A 150 -7.11 -4.69 -22.05
N LYS A 151 -6.70 -3.47 -22.42
CA LYS A 151 -5.47 -3.22 -23.17
C LYS A 151 -4.26 -3.81 -22.45
N LEU A 152 -4.07 -3.51 -21.17
CA LEU A 152 -2.97 -4.03 -20.34
C LEU A 152 -2.98 -5.57 -20.24
N LYS A 153 -4.15 -6.20 -20.13
CA LYS A 153 -4.30 -7.67 -20.13
C LYS A 153 -3.87 -8.31 -21.46
N SER A 154 -3.98 -7.58 -22.58
CA SER A 154 -3.51 -8.05 -23.88
C SER A 154 -1.99 -7.94 -24.05
N LEU A 155 -1.33 -7.11 -23.23
CA LEU A 155 0.11 -6.93 -23.29
C LEU A 155 0.83 -8.12 -22.66
N LYS A 156 1.73 -8.75 -23.43
CA LYS A 156 2.68 -9.72 -22.91
C LYS A 156 3.74 -8.97 -22.11
N LEU A 157 3.59 -8.93 -20.79
CA LEU A 157 4.66 -8.46 -19.93
C LEU A 157 5.88 -9.40 -20.06
N PRO A 158 7.09 -8.87 -20.30
CA PRO A 158 8.27 -9.69 -20.62
C PRO A 158 8.75 -10.60 -19.48
N PHE A 159 8.21 -10.45 -18.27
CA PHE A 159 8.79 -10.99 -17.04
C PHE A 159 7.82 -11.81 -16.16
N LEU A 160 6.56 -12.01 -16.56
CA LEU A 160 5.54 -12.62 -15.66
C LEU A 160 5.83 -14.06 -15.26
N ARG A 161 6.60 -14.79 -16.06
CA ARG A 161 6.97 -16.19 -15.74
C ARG A 161 7.91 -16.29 -14.54
N GLU A 162 8.59 -15.19 -14.21
CA GLU A 162 9.62 -15.16 -13.18
C GLU A 162 9.17 -14.45 -11.90
N ILE A 163 8.00 -13.81 -11.88
CA ILE A 163 7.51 -13.15 -10.67
C ILE A 163 6.89 -14.18 -9.73
N SER A 164 7.55 -14.45 -8.61
CA SER A 164 6.93 -15.11 -7.46
C SER A 164 6.33 -14.07 -6.52
N HIS A 165 5.03 -14.19 -6.25
CA HIS A 165 4.34 -13.44 -5.19
C HIS A 165 4.50 -14.07 -3.80
N VAL A 166 5.59 -14.78 -3.63
CA VAL A 166 5.99 -15.40 -2.38
C VAL A 166 7.43 -15.00 -2.15
N TRP A 167 7.66 -14.37 -1.01
CA TRP A 167 8.96 -14.28 -0.40
C TRP A 167 9.11 -15.43 0.56
N GLN A 168 10.13 -16.26 0.36
CA GLN A 168 10.43 -17.36 1.26
C GLN A 168 11.79 -17.08 1.89
N ASN A 169 11.96 -17.37 3.17
CA ASN A 169 13.28 -17.35 3.80
C ASN A 169 13.32 -18.49 4.82
N GLY A 170 14.05 -19.56 4.49
CA GLY A 170 13.98 -20.82 5.22
C GLY A 170 12.55 -21.40 5.22
N LEU A 171 11.98 -21.55 6.41
CA LEU A 171 10.60 -22.03 6.63
C LEU A 171 9.56 -20.90 6.56
N THR A 172 9.98 -19.64 6.67
CA THR A 172 9.07 -18.49 6.65
C THR A 172 8.62 -18.23 5.23
N LYS A 173 7.31 -18.08 5.04
CA LYS A 173 6.69 -17.77 3.76
C LYS A 173 5.79 -16.56 3.91
N ILE A 174 6.06 -15.53 3.11
CA ILE A 174 5.30 -14.28 3.09
C ILE A 174 4.63 -14.20 1.72
N GLU A 175 3.31 -14.06 1.72
CA GLU A 175 2.53 -13.86 0.50
C GLU A 175 2.43 -12.37 0.22
N LEU A 176 2.81 -11.96 -1.00
CA LEU A 176 2.77 -10.57 -1.43
C LEU A 176 1.44 -10.30 -2.13
N ASP A 177 0.67 -9.33 -1.66
CA ASP A 177 -0.63 -9.02 -2.28
C ASP A 177 -0.48 -8.44 -3.69
N TRP A 178 0.63 -7.73 -3.95
CA TRP A 178 0.93 -7.14 -5.25
C TRP A 178 2.40 -7.38 -5.64
N THR A 179 2.79 -6.99 -6.85
CA THR A 179 4.21 -7.02 -7.25
C THR A 179 4.66 -5.70 -7.81
N PHE A 180 3.83 -5.09 -8.64
CA PHE A 180 4.19 -3.88 -9.36
C PHE A 180 3.05 -2.87 -9.28
N GLN A 181 3.39 -1.60 -9.12
CA GLN A 181 2.49 -0.46 -9.20
C GLN A 181 3.15 0.68 -9.97
N ALA A 182 2.37 1.42 -10.75
CA ALA A 182 2.78 2.70 -11.31
C ALA A 182 1.63 3.71 -11.26
N ASN A 183 1.95 4.96 -10.90
CA ASN A 183 0.97 6.05 -10.79
C ASN A 183 1.62 7.41 -11.13
N ALA A 184 0.83 8.33 -11.68
CA ALA A 184 1.29 9.65 -12.11
C ALA A 184 1.42 10.64 -10.93
N ILE A 185 2.62 10.80 -10.38
CA ILE A 185 2.86 11.70 -9.22
C ILE A 185 2.78 13.19 -9.57
N ALA A 186 2.99 13.54 -10.84
CA ALA A 186 2.87 14.89 -11.36
C ALA A 186 2.64 14.89 -12.89
N GLU A 187 2.43 16.07 -13.45
CA GLU A 187 2.38 16.24 -14.91
C GLU A 187 3.69 15.79 -15.54
N GLY A 188 3.62 14.84 -16.48
CA GLY A 188 4.79 14.28 -17.14
C GLY A 188 5.63 13.30 -16.30
N TYR A 189 5.24 12.97 -15.06
CA TYR A 189 6.02 12.05 -14.21
C TYR A 189 5.17 10.98 -13.53
N SER A 190 5.75 9.78 -13.43
CA SER A 190 5.14 8.64 -12.74
C SER A 190 6.13 8.03 -11.77
N LEU A 191 5.62 7.63 -10.60
CA LEU A 191 6.35 6.76 -9.70
C LEU A 191 6.08 5.31 -10.10
N VAL A 192 7.14 4.53 -10.18
CA VAL A 192 7.11 3.09 -10.39
C VAL A 192 7.62 2.45 -9.12
N SER A 193 6.87 1.48 -8.59
CA SER A 193 7.29 0.69 -7.45
C SER A 193 7.14 -0.80 -7.69
N MET A 194 8.04 -1.59 -7.10
CA MET A 194 8.00 -3.05 -7.21
C MET A 194 8.44 -3.72 -5.92
N GLN A 195 7.62 -4.62 -5.37
CA GLN A 195 8.02 -5.47 -4.24
C GLN A 195 8.96 -6.56 -4.72
N THR A 196 9.99 -6.86 -3.94
CA THR A 196 10.89 -7.98 -4.23
C THR A 196 10.18 -9.30 -4.05
N GLY A 197 10.38 -10.21 -5.01
CA GLY A 197 9.97 -11.60 -4.90
C GLY A 197 11.12 -12.54 -5.22
N ARG A 198 10.76 -13.81 -5.41
CA ARG A 198 11.67 -14.77 -6.04
C ARG A 198 11.62 -14.58 -7.55
N TYR A 199 12.74 -14.18 -8.15
CA TYR A 199 12.89 -13.94 -9.58
C TYR A 199 13.81 -14.98 -10.22
N GLY A 200 13.23 -15.84 -11.07
CA GLY A 200 13.94 -16.94 -11.74
C GLY A 200 14.13 -18.19 -10.86
N ALA A 201 14.95 -19.12 -11.35
CA ALA A 201 15.15 -20.42 -10.70
C ALA A 201 16.01 -20.37 -9.42
N LEU A 202 16.91 -19.38 -9.34
CA LEU A 202 17.99 -19.30 -8.35
C LEU A 202 17.70 -18.23 -7.27
N GLY A 203 17.00 -18.65 -6.21
CA GLY A 203 16.87 -17.91 -4.94
C GLY A 203 16.06 -16.60 -4.96
N GLU A 204 15.90 -15.98 -3.79
CA GLU A 204 15.39 -14.61 -3.68
C GLU A 204 16.43 -13.62 -4.24
N ARG A 205 15.96 -12.63 -5.02
CA ARG A 205 16.80 -11.59 -5.62
C ARG A 205 16.21 -10.22 -5.35
N ALA A 206 17.02 -9.16 -5.45
CA ALA A 206 16.47 -7.81 -5.42
C ALA A 206 15.56 -7.59 -6.64
N GLY A 207 15.90 -8.20 -7.79
CA GLY A 207 15.07 -8.13 -8.98
C GLY A 207 15.31 -6.86 -9.79
N LEU A 208 16.55 -6.34 -9.76
CA LEU A 208 16.89 -5.09 -10.45
C LEU A 208 16.60 -5.15 -11.95
N LYS A 209 16.86 -6.30 -12.58
CA LYS A 209 16.52 -6.55 -13.98
C LYS A 209 15.01 -6.39 -14.22
N GLN A 210 14.19 -7.09 -13.43
CA GLN A 210 12.74 -7.04 -13.56
C GLN A 210 12.21 -5.62 -13.32
N PHE A 211 12.77 -4.90 -12.35
CA PHE A 211 12.40 -3.51 -12.10
C PHE A 211 12.74 -2.58 -13.26
N LYS A 212 13.94 -2.72 -13.85
CA LYS A 212 14.38 -1.98 -15.04
C LYS A 212 13.50 -2.28 -16.25
N ASP A 213 13.14 -3.53 -16.46
CA ASP A 213 12.23 -3.96 -17.54
C ASP A 213 10.84 -3.34 -17.35
N ILE A 214 10.33 -3.29 -16.11
CA ILE A 214 9.08 -2.59 -15.75
C ILE A 214 9.18 -1.10 -16.04
N CYS A 215 10.24 -0.43 -15.57
CA CYS A 215 10.41 1.02 -15.81
C CYS A 215 10.44 1.33 -17.31
N THR A 216 11.08 0.46 -18.10
CA THR A 216 11.12 0.57 -19.57
C THR A 216 9.72 0.39 -20.15
N PHE A 217 8.98 -0.63 -19.70
CA PHE A 217 7.59 -0.85 -20.11
C PHE A 217 6.70 0.37 -19.83
N ILE A 218 6.80 0.97 -18.64
CA ILE A 218 6.01 2.16 -18.31
C ILE A 218 6.45 3.36 -19.13
N SER A 219 7.74 3.54 -19.38
CA SER A 219 8.24 4.61 -20.24
C SER A 219 7.73 4.50 -21.68
N GLN A 220 7.46 3.28 -22.17
CA GLN A 220 6.89 3.03 -23.49
C GLN A 220 5.36 3.12 -23.52
N HIS A 221 4.70 2.97 -22.37
CA HIS A 221 3.24 2.94 -22.25
C HIS A 221 2.65 4.27 -21.77
N GLY A 222 3.40 5.05 -20.99
CA GLY A 222 3.01 6.37 -20.52
C GLY A 222 2.99 7.37 -21.66
N GLU A 223 2.12 8.36 -21.53
CA GLU A 223 2.09 9.53 -22.41
C GLU A 223 2.40 10.77 -21.55
N HIS A 224 2.42 11.97 -22.14
CA HIS A 224 2.52 13.21 -21.37
C HIS A 224 1.12 13.67 -20.97
N TYR A 225 0.47 12.91 -20.10
CA TYR A 225 -0.79 13.34 -19.50
C TYR A 225 -0.54 14.49 -18.52
N SER A 226 -1.37 15.54 -18.64
CA SER A 226 -1.59 16.54 -17.61
C SER A 226 -2.40 15.91 -16.47
N GLY A 227 -1.85 14.87 -15.83
CA GLY A 227 -2.51 14.21 -14.71
C GLY A 227 -2.82 15.25 -13.63
N ASP A 228 -4.04 15.26 -13.11
CA ASP A 228 -4.44 16.17 -12.03
C ASP A 228 -3.84 15.77 -10.68
N SER A 229 -2.91 14.80 -10.67
CA SER A 229 -2.27 14.19 -9.51
C SER A 229 -3.23 13.59 -8.50
N SER A 230 -4.54 13.48 -8.77
CA SER A 230 -5.58 13.08 -7.81
C SER A 230 -5.84 11.57 -7.75
N ASN A 231 -5.29 10.80 -8.71
CA ASN A 231 -5.44 9.34 -8.81
C ASN A 231 -4.19 8.53 -8.38
N ASN A 232 -3.29 9.07 -7.55
CA ASN A 232 -2.06 8.41 -7.07
C ASN A 232 -2.22 7.33 -6.00
N VAL A 233 -3.33 6.64 -6.01
CA VAL A 233 -3.80 5.92 -4.84
C VAL A 233 -2.97 4.67 -4.50
N MET A 234 -2.22 4.12 -5.46
CA MET A 234 -1.66 2.77 -5.28
C MET A 234 -0.26 2.69 -4.64
N ILE A 235 0.63 3.68 -4.85
CA ILE A 235 2.03 3.57 -4.35
C ILE A 235 2.22 4.18 -2.95
N SER A 236 1.31 5.06 -2.51
CA SER A 236 1.45 5.84 -1.29
C SER A 236 1.14 5.10 0.02
N ASN A 237 0.65 3.87 -0.04
CA ASN A 237 0.07 3.20 1.12
C ASN A 237 1.01 2.21 1.81
N THR A 238 2.21 1.96 1.26
CA THR A 238 3.22 1.16 1.99
C THR A 238 4.09 2.06 2.84
N TYR A 239 4.50 1.57 4.02
CA TYR A 239 5.48 2.25 4.87
C TYR A 239 6.76 2.64 4.10
N LEU A 240 7.26 1.76 3.24
CA LEU A 240 8.43 2.05 2.40
C LEU A 240 8.12 3.13 1.36
N GLY A 241 6.89 3.20 0.85
CA GLY A 241 6.43 4.28 -0.03
C GLY A 241 6.38 5.63 0.69
N TYR A 242 5.96 5.65 1.96
CA TYR A 242 6.02 6.84 2.81
C TYR A 242 7.46 7.31 3.05
N LEU A 243 8.36 6.39 3.42
CA LEU A 243 9.79 6.72 3.58
C LEU A 243 10.42 7.23 2.28
N PHE A 244 10.10 6.60 1.15
CA PHE A 244 10.53 7.07 -0.16
C PHE A 244 10.01 8.48 -0.43
N LYS A 245 8.73 8.75 -0.16
CA LYS A 245 8.14 10.07 -0.36
C LYS A 245 8.87 11.14 0.44
N ASN A 246 9.07 10.91 1.73
CA ASN A 246 9.75 11.87 2.59
C ASN A 246 11.20 12.08 2.16
N LYS A 247 11.91 11.00 1.81
CA LYS A 247 13.29 11.10 1.33
C LYS A 247 13.39 11.86 0.00
N PHE A 248 12.53 11.54 -0.96
CA PHE A 248 12.50 12.19 -2.26
C PHE A 248 12.23 13.69 -2.11
N LEU A 249 11.24 14.07 -1.29
CA LEU A 249 10.91 15.47 -1.01
C LEU A 249 11.98 16.20 -0.18
N SER A 250 12.72 15.51 0.70
CA SER A 250 13.82 16.12 1.45
C SER A 250 15.06 16.35 0.57
N ASP A 251 15.41 15.37 -0.26
CA ASP A 251 16.52 15.45 -1.21
C ASP A 251 16.24 16.56 -2.27
N GLU A 252 14.97 16.88 -2.54
CA GLU A 252 14.52 18.00 -3.41
C GLU A 252 14.80 19.40 -2.82
N GLN A 253 14.69 19.59 -1.51
CA GLN A 253 14.92 20.92 -0.90
C GLN A 253 16.36 21.42 -1.10
N GLU A 254 17.30 20.49 -1.31
CA GLU A 254 18.69 20.77 -1.64
C GLU A 254 18.94 21.02 -3.15
N ASN A 255 17.96 20.74 -4.04
CA ASN A 255 18.12 20.76 -5.51
C ASN A 255 17.05 21.59 -6.24
N LYS A 256 16.88 22.87 -5.86
CA LYS A 256 15.85 23.78 -6.38
C LYS A 256 15.89 24.09 -7.89
N ASP A 257 16.99 23.78 -8.60
CA ASP A 257 17.18 24.12 -10.02
C ASP A 257 16.96 22.97 -11.02
N THR A 258 16.51 21.80 -10.57
CA THR A 258 16.53 20.57 -11.38
C THR A 258 15.30 20.34 -12.27
N GLY A 259 14.30 21.23 -12.26
CA GLY A 259 13.06 21.04 -13.04
C GLY A 259 12.23 19.82 -12.59
N VAL A 260 12.45 19.36 -11.35
CA VAL A 260 11.80 18.19 -10.77
C VAL A 260 10.35 18.52 -10.37
N PRO A 261 9.39 17.59 -10.59
CA PRO A 261 7.97 17.83 -10.38
C PRO A 261 7.59 18.12 -8.92
N VAL A 262 6.76 19.15 -8.71
CA VAL A 262 6.11 19.39 -7.40
C VAL A 262 5.12 18.27 -7.12
N TRP A 263 5.39 17.46 -6.10
CA TRP A 263 4.43 16.46 -5.63
C TRP A 263 3.23 17.17 -5.00
N LYS A 264 2.11 17.24 -5.72
CA LYS A 264 0.90 17.90 -5.20
C LYS A 264 0.33 17.08 -4.04
N PRO A 265 0.12 17.67 -2.86
CA PRO A 265 -0.47 16.98 -1.73
C PRO A 265 -1.90 16.57 -2.09
N GLN A 266 -2.13 15.27 -2.22
CA GLN A 266 -3.46 14.74 -2.43
C GLN A 266 -4.31 14.89 -1.17
N ASN A 267 -5.62 14.97 -1.36
CA ASN A 267 -6.55 14.68 -0.28
C ASN A 267 -6.42 13.18 0.08
N VAL A 268 -5.64 12.89 1.11
CA VAL A 268 -5.30 11.55 1.59
C VAL A 268 -6.54 10.68 1.77
N VAL A 269 -7.58 11.23 2.39
CA VAL A 269 -8.84 10.51 2.65
C VAL A 269 -9.53 10.12 1.35
N LYS A 270 -9.64 11.05 0.39
CA LYS A 270 -10.22 10.76 -0.93
C LYS A 270 -9.44 9.65 -1.64
N SER A 271 -8.11 9.66 -1.49
CA SER A 271 -7.23 8.63 -2.04
C SER A 271 -7.62 7.27 -1.42
N ILE A 272 -7.46 7.10 -0.10
CA ILE A 272 -7.72 5.83 0.59
C ILE A 272 -9.10 5.26 0.25
N ILE A 273 -10.15 6.08 0.33
CA ILE A 273 -11.52 5.61 0.09
C ILE A 273 -11.72 5.14 -1.35
N THR A 274 -11.15 5.85 -2.32
CA THR A 274 -11.23 5.46 -3.73
C THR A 274 -10.59 4.09 -3.95
N ASN A 275 -9.45 3.81 -3.30
CA ASN A 275 -8.80 2.50 -3.33
C ASN A 275 -9.69 1.40 -2.77
N LEU A 276 -10.17 1.58 -1.54
CA LEU A 276 -10.94 0.58 -0.83
C LEU A 276 -12.22 0.23 -1.61
N ILE A 277 -12.93 1.23 -2.13
CA ILE A 277 -14.13 1.01 -2.96
C ILE A 277 -13.78 0.22 -4.23
N GLN A 278 -12.72 0.62 -4.94
CA GLN A 278 -12.38 0.05 -6.25
C GLN A 278 -11.79 -1.36 -6.16
N PHE A 279 -10.98 -1.65 -5.14
CA PHE A 279 -10.15 -2.86 -5.11
C PHE A 279 -10.66 -3.95 -4.16
N GLU A 280 -11.47 -3.57 -3.18
CA GLU A 280 -11.98 -4.47 -2.14
C GLU A 280 -13.50 -4.66 -2.20
N ASN A 281 -14.19 -3.98 -3.14
CA ASN A 281 -15.63 -4.11 -3.39
C ASN A 281 -16.51 -3.80 -2.16
N HIS A 282 -16.21 -2.72 -1.43
CA HIS A 282 -17.01 -2.25 -0.31
C HIS A 282 -18.34 -1.60 -0.77
N LYS A 283 -19.37 -2.43 -1.01
CA LYS A 283 -20.67 -2.04 -1.60
C LYS A 283 -21.49 -1.00 -0.81
N LYS A 284 -21.12 -0.73 0.45
CA LYS A 284 -21.84 0.20 1.33
C LYS A 284 -21.19 1.57 1.44
N VAL A 285 -20.07 1.79 0.76
CA VAL A 285 -19.35 3.06 0.75
C VAL A 285 -19.51 3.74 -0.60
N TYR A 286 -19.81 5.02 -0.57
CA TYR A 286 -20.15 5.82 -1.74
C TYR A 286 -19.32 7.09 -1.72
N LEU A 287 -18.61 7.36 -2.80
CA LEU A 287 -18.05 8.69 -3.05
C LEU A 287 -19.20 9.69 -3.19
N VAL A 288 -19.02 10.93 -2.70
CA VAL A 288 -20.08 11.94 -2.63
C VAL A 288 -20.80 12.14 -3.96
N GLN A 289 -20.07 12.11 -5.09
CA GLN A 289 -20.61 12.29 -6.43
C GLN A 289 -21.46 11.12 -6.92
N ASN A 290 -21.38 9.96 -6.26
CA ASN A 290 -22.10 8.74 -6.60
C ASN A 290 -23.28 8.47 -5.64
N ILE A 291 -23.57 9.38 -4.72
CA ILE A 291 -24.71 9.27 -3.80
C ILE A 291 -25.97 9.81 -4.50
N ASP A 292 -26.99 8.96 -4.62
CA ASP A 292 -28.29 9.38 -5.18
C ASP A 292 -29.01 10.41 -4.30
N GLU A 293 -29.96 11.15 -4.87
CA GLU A 293 -30.65 12.24 -4.18
C GLU A 293 -31.36 11.80 -2.90
N LYS A 294 -31.93 10.57 -2.90
CA LYS A 294 -32.66 10.04 -1.75
C LYS A 294 -31.70 9.74 -0.59
N LYS A 295 -30.57 9.09 -0.87
CA LYS A 295 -29.51 8.84 0.11
C LYS A 295 -28.87 10.13 0.59
N MET A 296 -28.64 11.09 -0.30
CA MET A 296 -28.09 12.40 0.06
C MET A 296 -29.05 13.17 0.98
N LYS A 297 -30.36 13.12 0.74
CA LYS A 297 -31.36 13.70 1.65
C LYS A 297 -31.31 13.05 3.05
N ASN A 298 -31.20 11.72 3.12
CA ASN A 298 -31.07 11.02 4.40
C ASN A 298 -29.76 11.37 5.10
N LEU A 299 -28.64 11.38 4.36
CA LEU A 299 -27.32 11.76 4.85
C LEU A 299 -27.31 13.18 5.43
N LYS A 300 -27.97 14.10 4.73
CA LYS A 300 -28.11 15.50 5.15
C LYS A 300 -28.82 15.60 6.50
N ILE A 301 -29.96 14.92 6.64
CA ILE A 301 -30.75 14.93 7.89
C ILE A 301 -30.01 14.22 9.03
N CYS A 302 -29.39 13.06 8.75
CA CYS A 302 -28.83 12.23 9.80
C CYS A 302 -27.50 12.75 10.34
N SER A 303 -26.69 13.42 9.51
CA SER A 303 -25.32 13.80 9.86
C SER A 303 -24.94 15.22 9.43
N LEU A 304 -25.15 15.63 8.17
CA LEU A 304 -24.58 16.90 7.67
C LEU A 304 -25.18 18.14 8.36
N ASP A 305 -26.52 18.23 8.44
CA ASP A 305 -27.20 19.37 9.07
C ASP A 305 -26.92 19.42 10.57
N LYS A 306 -26.81 18.25 11.23
CA LYS A 306 -26.49 18.16 12.67
C LYS A 306 -25.09 18.67 12.99
N ASN A 307 -24.13 18.38 12.11
CA ASN A 307 -22.71 18.69 12.31
C ASN A 307 -22.26 19.95 11.57
N ASN A 308 -23.18 20.68 10.92
CA ASN A 308 -22.91 21.85 10.08
C ASN A 308 -21.86 21.57 9.00
N ILE A 309 -21.93 20.41 8.34
CA ILE A 309 -20.98 20.01 7.29
C ILE A 309 -21.53 20.41 5.93
N ASP A 310 -20.78 21.19 5.15
CA ASP A 310 -21.17 21.47 3.77
C ASP A 310 -20.98 20.23 2.89
N LYS A 311 -21.88 20.01 1.91
CA LYS A 311 -21.79 18.88 0.98
C LYS A 311 -20.45 18.84 0.24
N SER A 312 -19.86 19.99 -0.06
CA SER A 312 -18.58 20.10 -0.76
C SER A 312 -17.38 19.61 0.08
N GLU A 313 -17.53 19.53 1.40
CA GLU A 313 -16.51 18.99 2.31
C GLU A 313 -16.56 17.45 2.38
N VAL A 314 -17.70 16.86 2.02
CA VAL A 314 -17.91 15.41 2.05
C VAL A 314 -17.16 14.77 0.90
N ILE A 315 -16.27 13.83 1.23
CA ILE A 315 -15.55 13.02 0.25
C ILE A 315 -16.36 11.76 -0.06
N ALA A 316 -16.84 11.11 0.99
CA ALA A 316 -17.58 9.87 0.90
C ALA A 316 -18.49 9.68 2.12
N ALA A 317 -19.42 8.75 1.99
CA ALA A 317 -20.22 8.27 3.09
C ALA A 317 -20.37 6.75 3.03
N ALA A 318 -20.41 6.11 4.18
CA ALA A 318 -20.67 4.69 4.34
C ALA A 318 -21.97 4.49 5.09
N ALA A 319 -22.89 3.71 4.51
CA ALA A 319 -24.16 3.41 5.16
C ALA A 319 -23.94 2.40 6.28
N MET A 320 -24.33 2.76 7.50
CA MET A 320 -24.26 1.92 8.69
C MET A 320 -25.56 1.16 8.95
N ASP A 321 -26.56 1.31 8.07
CA ASP A 321 -27.81 0.56 8.10
C ASP A 321 -27.83 -0.62 7.12
N THR A 322 -28.64 -1.64 7.42
CA THR A 322 -28.72 -2.89 6.65
C THR A 322 -29.13 -2.66 5.19
N PHE A 323 -29.90 -1.61 4.94
CA PHE A 323 -30.52 -1.34 3.65
C PHE A 323 -29.69 -0.37 2.78
N GLY A 324 -28.59 0.17 3.30
CA GLY A 324 -27.76 1.13 2.58
C GLY A 324 -28.42 2.49 2.35
N ASN A 325 -29.38 2.89 3.19
CA ASN A 325 -30.22 4.08 2.98
C ASN A 325 -29.62 5.37 3.54
N MET A 326 -28.47 5.33 4.24
CA MET A 326 -27.82 6.48 4.87
C MET A 326 -28.68 7.13 5.97
N LYS A 327 -29.53 6.34 6.65
CA LYS A 327 -30.22 6.84 7.86
C LYS A 327 -29.29 6.86 9.06
N ASN A 328 -28.34 5.92 9.07
CA ASN A 328 -27.18 5.90 9.93
C ASN A 328 -25.96 5.85 9.00
N ALA A 329 -24.96 6.69 9.24
CA ALA A 329 -23.86 6.84 8.31
C ALA A 329 -22.55 7.22 8.99
N ALA A 330 -21.45 6.75 8.42
CA ALA A 330 -20.13 7.32 8.60
C ALA A 330 -19.86 8.30 7.45
N VAL A 331 -19.47 9.54 7.76
CA VAL A 331 -19.16 10.61 6.80
C VAL A 331 -17.67 10.92 6.88
N PHE A 332 -17.03 10.88 5.72
CA PHE A 332 -15.60 11.13 5.58
C PHE A 332 -15.39 12.48 4.93
N THR A 333 -14.67 13.35 5.63
CA THR A 333 -14.21 14.65 5.12
C THR A 333 -12.69 14.62 4.96
N LYS A 334 -12.07 15.74 4.60
CA LYS A 334 -10.61 15.81 4.40
C LYS A 334 -9.82 15.48 5.67
N ASP A 335 -10.34 15.87 6.83
CA ASP A 335 -9.65 15.89 8.11
C ASP A 335 -10.43 15.20 9.23
N LYS A 336 -11.72 14.91 9.03
CA LYS A 336 -12.58 14.31 10.05
C LYS A 336 -13.39 13.11 9.57
N LEU A 337 -13.64 12.22 10.51
CA LEU A 337 -14.67 11.19 10.44
C LEU A 337 -15.83 11.59 11.35
N TYR A 338 -17.03 11.56 10.80
CA TYR A 338 -18.27 11.67 11.57
C TYR A 338 -19.02 10.36 11.52
N ILE A 339 -19.59 9.92 12.64
CA ILE A 339 -20.50 8.78 12.69
C ILE A 339 -21.78 9.25 13.35
N SER A 340 -22.90 8.97 12.68
CA SER A 340 -24.24 9.24 13.19
C SER A 340 -25.07 7.96 13.07
N ASP A 341 -25.39 7.37 14.21
CA ASP A 341 -26.27 6.21 14.39
C ASP A 341 -27.33 6.54 15.46
N LEU A 342 -28.40 5.74 15.55
CA LEU A 342 -29.58 6.02 16.40
C LEU A 342 -29.24 6.32 17.86
N ASN A 343 -28.20 5.68 18.39
CA ASN A 343 -27.79 5.80 19.79
C ASN A 343 -26.33 6.23 19.95
N TYR A 344 -25.66 6.61 18.86
CA TYR A 344 -24.22 6.84 18.86
C TYR A 344 -23.86 7.95 17.87
N GLU A 345 -23.21 9.00 18.39
CA GLU A 345 -22.68 10.11 17.59
C GLU A 345 -21.19 10.27 17.93
N LEU A 346 -20.36 10.40 16.91
CA LEU A 346 -18.92 10.58 17.05
C LEU A 346 -18.42 11.58 16.00
N SER A 347 -17.51 12.46 16.41
CA SER A 347 -16.69 13.26 15.52
C SER A 347 -15.23 13.06 15.91
N LEU A 348 -14.40 12.64 14.95
CA LEU A 348 -13.00 12.31 15.19
C LEU A 348 -12.10 13.03 14.19
N ASN A 349 -11.09 13.74 14.70
CA ASN A 349 -10.03 14.30 13.87
C ASN A 349 -9.09 13.18 13.41
N LEU A 350 -8.96 13.00 12.09
CA LEU A 350 -8.15 11.93 11.53
C LEU A 350 -6.67 12.08 11.86
N SER A 351 -6.17 13.31 12.01
CA SER A 351 -4.79 13.60 12.41
C SER A 351 -4.48 13.24 13.87
N GLU A 352 -5.50 13.03 14.71
CA GLU A 352 -5.30 12.64 16.11
C GLU A 352 -5.14 11.12 16.27
N ILE A 353 -5.38 10.34 15.22
CA ILE A 353 -5.33 8.88 15.28
C ILE A 353 -3.87 8.40 15.14
N GLN A 354 -3.35 7.75 16.18
CA GLN A 354 -1.98 7.21 16.20
C GLN A 354 -1.91 5.71 15.89
N ALA A 355 -2.90 4.93 16.30
CA ALA A 355 -2.90 3.49 16.05
C ALA A 355 -4.31 2.93 15.98
N ASN A 356 -4.48 1.91 15.14
CA ASN A 356 -5.68 1.08 15.10
C ASN A 356 -5.41 -0.25 15.81
N LYS A 357 -6.17 -0.56 16.87
CA LYS A 357 -6.08 -1.85 17.59
C LYS A 357 -6.89 -2.97 16.94
N GLY A 358 -7.53 -2.68 15.81
CA GLY A 358 -8.28 -3.63 15.02
C GLY A 358 -9.74 -3.77 15.46
N LEU A 359 -10.46 -4.60 14.71
CA LEU A 359 -11.87 -4.90 14.93
C LEU A 359 -12.04 -5.89 16.10
N LYS A 360 -12.95 -5.58 17.03
CA LYS A 360 -13.34 -6.43 18.15
C LYS A 360 -14.83 -6.76 18.10
N GLY A 361 -15.19 -7.95 18.57
CA GLY A 361 -16.59 -8.40 18.69
C GLY A 361 -17.06 -9.21 17.48
N LEU A 362 -17.75 -10.32 17.77
CA LEU A 362 -18.34 -11.23 16.77
C LEU A 362 -19.69 -10.74 16.23
N THR A 363 -20.51 -10.12 17.09
CA THR A 363 -21.86 -9.63 16.76
C THR A 363 -21.94 -8.11 16.78
N ASP A 364 -21.30 -7.48 17.76
CA ASP A 364 -21.19 -6.02 17.87
C ASP A 364 -19.76 -5.61 17.52
N SER A 365 -19.51 -5.43 16.23
CA SER A 365 -18.20 -5.06 15.75
C SER A 365 -17.87 -3.62 16.15
N SER A 366 -16.82 -3.48 16.95
CA SER A 366 -16.29 -2.20 17.37
C SER A 366 -14.82 -2.07 16.99
N LEU A 367 -14.40 -0.87 16.62
CA LEU A 367 -13.02 -0.53 16.31
C LEU A 367 -12.44 0.25 17.48
N GLU A 368 -11.24 -0.10 17.92
CA GLU A 368 -10.53 0.66 18.96
C GLU A 368 -9.37 1.44 18.35
N LEU A 369 -9.39 2.77 18.52
CA LEU A 369 -8.37 3.69 18.03
C LEU A 369 -7.62 4.31 19.20
N VAL A 370 -6.31 4.38 19.12
CA VAL A 370 -5.46 5.13 20.06
C VAL A 370 -5.27 6.53 19.51
N LEU A 371 -5.62 7.52 20.32
CA LEU A 371 -5.50 8.93 19.99
C LEU A 371 -4.14 9.49 20.43
N SER A 372 -3.79 10.67 19.91
CA SER A 372 -2.52 11.34 20.16
C SER A 372 -2.26 11.71 21.62
N ASN A 373 -3.33 11.87 22.40
CA ASN A 373 -3.30 12.09 23.85
C ASN A 373 -3.18 10.77 24.66
N GLY A 374 -3.10 9.61 24.00
CA GLY A 374 -3.04 8.28 24.62
C GLY A 374 -4.40 7.68 24.97
N GLU A 375 -5.51 8.40 24.79
CA GLU A 375 -6.86 7.88 25.00
C GLU A 375 -7.23 6.82 23.96
N VAL A 376 -8.14 5.94 24.33
CA VAL A 376 -8.68 4.92 23.41
C VAL A 376 -10.12 5.27 23.08
N SER A 377 -10.36 5.62 21.81
CA SER A 377 -11.71 5.82 21.29
C SER A 377 -12.27 4.50 20.76
N LYS A 378 -13.47 4.14 21.21
CA LYS A 378 -14.20 2.96 20.72
C LYS A 378 -15.28 3.41 19.76
N ILE A 379 -15.26 2.85 18.55
CA ILE A 379 -16.18 3.17 17.46
C ILE A 379 -17.06 1.96 17.16
N GLU A 380 -18.37 2.13 17.16
CA GLU A 380 -19.31 1.08 16.73
C GLU A 380 -19.42 1.07 15.20
N VAL A 381 -19.10 -0.07 14.57
CA VAL A 381 -18.92 -0.19 13.10
C VAL A 381 -19.61 -1.41 12.50
N THR A 382 -20.69 -1.90 13.14
CA THR A 382 -21.36 -3.19 12.90
C THR A 382 -21.47 -3.63 11.43
N LEU A 383 -21.86 -2.73 10.52
CA LEU A 383 -22.12 -3.07 9.11
C LEU A 383 -21.02 -2.67 8.12
N ILE A 384 -19.99 -1.96 8.59
CA ILE A 384 -18.88 -1.43 7.78
C ILE A 384 -17.52 -1.74 8.43
N GLY A 385 -17.46 -2.72 9.34
CA GLY A 385 -16.31 -2.99 10.19
C GLY A 385 -15.02 -3.29 9.44
N GLU A 386 -15.10 -4.12 8.38
CA GLU A 386 -13.94 -4.41 7.52
C GLU A 386 -13.43 -3.14 6.85
N PHE A 387 -14.30 -2.41 6.14
CA PHE A 387 -13.94 -1.14 5.50
C PHE A 387 -13.33 -0.14 6.49
N MET A 388 -13.94 0.02 7.67
CA MET A 388 -13.47 0.96 8.69
C MET A 388 -12.11 0.56 9.24
N ASN A 389 -11.90 -0.73 9.46
CA ASN A 389 -10.61 -1.25 9.90
C ASN A 389 -9.52 -0.99 8.85
N ASP A 390 -9.80 -1.28 7.57
CA ASP A 390 -8.85 -1.09 6.48
C ASP A 390 -8.57 0.40 6.24
N PHE A 391 -9.60 1.25 6.26
CA PHE A 391 -9.45 2.71 6.20
C PHE A 391 -8.59 3.25 7.34
N MET A 392 -8.82 2.81 8.58
CA MET A 392 -8.07 3.30 9.73
C MET A 392 -6.63 2.79 9.77
N ASN A 393 -6.37 1.57 9.32
CA ASN A 393 -5.00 1.09 9.12
C ASN A 393 -4.25 2.01 8.15
N GLU A 394 -4.88 2.38 7.04
CA GLU A 394 -4.27 3.27 6.05
C GLU A 394 -4.04 4.69 6.60
N ILE A 395 -4.97 5.25 7.38
CA ILE A 395 -4.77 6.54 8.05
C ILE A 395 -3.61 6.49 9.06
N CYS A 396 -3.53 5.44 9.88
CA CYS A 396 -2.46 5.28 10.87
C CYS A 396 -1.09 5.06 10.22
N ASN A 397 -1.03 4.58 8.98
CA ASN A 397 0.23 4.44 8.25
C ASN A 397 0.77 5.78 7.74
N ILE A 398 -0.08 6.79 7.67
CA ILE A 398 0.24 8.12 7.11
C ILE A 398 0.59 9.12 8.23
N ASN A 399 -0.13 9.05 9.35
CA ASN A 399 0.16 9.82 10.57
C ASN A 399 1.38 9.25 11.29
#